data_AF-A0A5C4NW83-F1
#
_entry.id   AF-A0A5C4NW83-F1
#
_cell.length_a   1.000
_cell.length_b   1.000
_cell.length_c   1.000
_cell.angle_alpha   90.00
_cell.angle_beta   90.00
_cell.angle_gamma   90.00
#
_symmetry.space_group_name_H-M   'P 1'
#
loop_
_entity.id
_entity.type
_entity.pdbx_description
1 polymer ?
#
loop_
_entity_poly.entity_id
_entity_poly.type
_entity_poly.pdbx_seq_one_letter_code
_entity_poly.pdbx_strand_id
1 'polypeptide(L)'
;MHQTKFALAVLAAAVLAGCGGASGGDQALKVKYTAQVSFGDSLSDVGSYAVGTVQAKGGGKFTINGDNTKINPELTGKNWTEHLAAQFGLAAPCAAETGLEGNAAQGLSVPRVKHAGCYGYAMGGSRVTNPVGPNNKLTGSPLGALTVPVVTQIANHLAVSGGKFSGTEAVFVMAGGNDVLFQLGVLQADATAAGKAAGAAAGAQAFATNLTMALAAGAPNPTTAAAAIGAAIKTASAAPGATSEAIVGAAVQAAVIAGNTAVASASVYGPLVTKAQADATVTGNAAGAKAGADYAVAQGPTLVAAMKQAGTELVALVKDQIIAKGANYVIVNNLPDVAGTPSGLSKDANTKALINAMVSAFNGELSGGLSANAKVLLVDVFAVSHDQATNPGPYGLTNVSETACDLSAPGNILGSSLVCNGSNLKAGDVSHYSYADDVHPTPFNNLLLARYVAKDMVVRGWL
;
A
#
# COMPACT_ATOMS: atom_id res chain seq x y z
N MET A 1 9.32 -49.23 25.30
CA MET A 1 8.32 -48.27 24.76
C MET A 1 7.03 -48.14 25.59
N HIS A 2 7.03 -48.50 26.89
CA HIS A 2 5.84 -48.37 27.76
C HIS A 2 5.93 -47.28 28.83
N GLN A 3 7.13 -46.73 29.10
CA GLN A 3 7.36 -45.72 30.14
C GLN A 3 7.08 -44.27 29.65
N THR A 4 7.21 -44.00 28.35
CA THR A 4 6.95 -42.68 27.75
C THR A 4 5.45 -42.36 27.62
N LYS A 5 4.58 -43.37 27.65
CA LYS A 5 3.12 -43.18 27.58
C LYS A 5 2.51 -42.78 28.94
N PHE A 6 3.15 -43.13 30.06
CA PHE A 6 2.68 -42.76 31.39
C PHE A 6 3.00 -41.30 31.73
N ALA A 7 4.15 -40.78 31.29
CA ALA A 7 4.53 -39.38 31.50
C ALA A 7 3.64 -38.39 30.73
N LEU A 8 3.18 -38.75 29.51
CA LEU A 8 2.24 -37.91 28.75
C LEU A 8 0.83 -37.90 29.36
N ALA A 9 0.38 -39.02 29.95
CA ALA A 9 -0.94 -39.10 30.56
C ALA A 9 -1.04 -38.28 31.86
N VAL A 10 0.04 -38.21 32.65
CA VAL A 10 0.08 -37.41 33.88
C VAL A 10 0.18 -35.90 33.59
N LEU A 11 0.86 -35.50 32.51
CA LEU A 11 0.92 -34.10 32.09
C LEU A 11 -0.42 -33.60 31.52
N ALA A 12 -1.15 -34.44 30.78
CA ALA A 12 -2.49 -34.12 30.29
C ALA A 12 -3.52 -34.01 31.42
N ALA A 13 -3.44 -34.84 32.46
CA ALA A 13 -4.32 -34.77 33.62
C ALA A 13 -4.06 -33.53 34.49
N ALA A 14 -2.81 -33.05 34.58
CA ALA A 14 -2.47 -31.82 35.31
C ALA A 14 -3.00 -30.55 34.60
N VAL A 15 -3.04 -30.55 33.25
CA VAL A 15 -3.65 -29.46 32.46
C VAL A 15 -5.17 -29.49 32.56
N LEU A 16 -5.80 -30.68 32.61
CA LEU A 16 -7.26 -30.78 32.81
C LEU A 16 -7.71 -30.45 34.24
N ALA A 17 -6.90 -30.74 35.27
CA ALA A 17 -7.19 -30.34 36.65
C ALA A 17 -7.05 -28.82 36.88
N GLY A 18 -6.26 -28.12 36.05
CA GLY A 18 -6.17 -26.65 36.04
C GLY A 18 -7.39 -25.93 35.45
N CYS A 19 -8.21 -26.63 34.65
CA CYS A 19 -9.42 -26.10 34.02
C CYS A 19 -10.74 -26.57 34.66
N GLY A 20 -10.68 -27.42 35.70
CA GLY A 20 -11.85 -28.00 36.37
C GLY A 20 -12.27 -27.33 37.69
N GLY A 21 -11.62 -26.24 38.10
CA GLY A 21 -11.96 -25.50 39.31
C GLY A 21 -13.08 -24.50 39.06
N ALA A 22 -14.26 -24.73 39.67
CA ALA A 22 -15.45 -23.87 39.59
C ALA A 22 -15.31 -22.50 40.31
N SER A 23 -14.10 -21.96 40.39
CA SER A 23 -13.80 -20.62 40.87
C SER A 23 -12.88 -19.96 39.84
N GLY A 24 -13.47 -19.31 38.84
CA GLY A 24 -12.70 -18.45 37.94
C GLY A 24 -11.92 -17.46 38.80
N GLY A 25 -10.58 -17.47 38.69
CA GLY A 25 -9.75 -16.45 39.32
C GLY A 25 -10.22 -15.05 38.92
N ASP A 26 -9.82 -14.03 39.68
CA ASP A 26 -10.20 -12.64 39.38
C ASP A 26 -9.91 -12.30 37.91
N GLN A 27 -10.98 -12.07 37.14
CA GLN A 27 -10.91 -11.70 35.72
C GLN A 27 -10.84 -10.17 35.54
N ALA A 28 -10.69 -9.41 36.62
CA ALA A 28 -10.50 -7.97 36.54
C ALA A 28 -9.22 -7.64 35.77
N LEU A 29 -9.30 -6.64 34.89
CA LEU A 29 -8.13 -6.13 34.19
C LEU A 29 -7.10 -5.61 35.18
N LYS A 30 -5.85 -6.05 35.00
CA LYS A 30 -4.74 -5.62 35.86
C LYS A 30 -4.50 -4.11 35.78
N VAL A 31 -4.71 -3.53 34.60
CA VAL A 31 -4.68 -2.08 34.37
C VAL A 31 -6.07 -1.63 33.96
N LYS A 32 -6.57 -0.59 34.63
CA LYS A 32 -7.83 0.06 34.25
C LYS A 32 -7.53 1.30 33.43
N TYR A 33 -7.85 1.25 32.15
CA TYR A 33 -7.69 2.38 31.25
C TYR A 33 -8.85 3.36 31.39
N THR A 34 -8.56 4.66 31.40
CA THR A 34 -9.60 5.71 31.44
C THR A 34 -10.12 6.09 30.06
N ALA A 35 -9.30 5.89 29.04
CA ALA A 35 -9.64 6.14 27.64
C ALA A 35 -8.71 5.34 26.72
N GLN A 36 -9.07 5.32 25.44
CA GLN A 36 -8.24 4.84 24.35
C GLN A 36 -7.96 6.01 23.41
N VAL A 37 -6.69 6.25 23.09
CA VAL A 37 -6.25 7.24 22.12
C VAL A 37 -5.51 6.52 21.01
N SER A 38 -5.91 6.70 19.75
CA SER A 38 -5.22 6.06 18.62
C SER A 38 -4.70 7.10 17.63
N PHE A 39 -3.44 6.91 17.23
CA PHE A 39 -2.75 7.67 16.20
C PHE A 39 -2.28 6.70 15.11
N GLY A 40 -2.32 7.12 13.86
CA GLY A 40 -1.91 6.26 12.77
C GLY A 40 -2.62 6.50 11.47
N ASP A 41 -2.83 5.41 10.75
CA ASP A 41 -3.37 5.42 9.40
C ASP A 41 -4.66 4.59 9.24
N SER A 42 -4.90 4.08 8.04
CA SER A 42 -6.10 3.33 7.67
C SER A 42 -6.28 2.05 8.49
N LEU A 43 -5.20 1.45 8.99
CA LEU A 43 -5.28 0.23 9.80
C LEU A 43 -5.93 0.46 11.17
N SER A 44 -5.98 1.71 11.64
CA SER A 44 -6.58 2.11 12.92
C SER A 44 -7.71 3.13 12.76
N ASP A 45 -8.04 3.53 11.54
CA ASP A 45 -9.09 4.51 11.25
C ASP A 45 -10.48 3.93 11.60
N VAL A 46 -11.21 4.67 12.43
CA VAL A 46 -12.52 4.28 12.97
C VAL A 46 -13.68 5.03 12.34
N GLY A 47 -13.46 5.71 11.21
CA GLY A 47 -14.53 6.34 10.45
C GLY A 47 -14.28 7.78 10.01
N SER A 48 -13.01 8.21 9.89
CA SER A 48 -12.66 9.58 9.48
C SER A 48 -13.26 9.98 8.12
N TYR A 49 -13.51 8.99 7.27
CA TYR A 49 -14.11 9.17 5.95
C TYR A 49 -15.56 8.69 5.86
N ALA A 50 -16.23 8.41 6.99
CA ALA A 50 -17.66 8.05 7.03
C ALA A 50 -18.56 9.28 6.78
N VAL A 51 -18.38 9.94 5.63
CA VAL A 51 -19.09 11.15 5.23
C VAL A 51 -19.51 11.08 3.75
N GLY A 52 -20.48 11.92 3.36
CA GLY A 52 -20.86 12.10 1.95
C GLY A 52 -21.19 10.79 1.23
N THR A 53 -20.65 10.61 0.03
CA THR A 53 -20.88 9.39 -0.76
C THR A 53 -20.30 8.13 -0.12
N VAL A 54 -19.18 8.24 0.62
CA VAL A 54 -18.60 7.07 1.32
C VAL A 54 -19.58 6.54 2.35
N GLN A 55 -20.17 7.41 3.17
CA GLN A 55 -21.20 7.04 4.14
C GLN A 55 -22.47 6.52 3.45
N ALA A 56 -22.91 7.17 2.36
CA ALA A 56 -24.09 6.74 1.61
C ALA A 56 -23.93 5.33 1.01
N LYS A 57 -22.70 4.88 0.81
CA LYS A 57 -22.34 3.52 0.39
C LYS A 57 -22.09 2.58 1.58
N GLY A 58 -22.41 2.96 2.81
CA GLY A 58 -22.19 2.15 4.00
C GLY A 58 -20.71 1.94 4.33
N GLY A 59 -19.83 2.80 3.81
CA GLY A 59 -18.39 2.76 4.02
C GLY A 59 -17.91 3.70 5.13
N GLY A 60 -16.59 3.86 5.23
CA GLY A 60 -15.95 4.85 6.13
C GLY A 60 -14.73 4.33 6.89
N LYS A 61 -14.55 3.01 6.95
CA LYS A 61 -13.37 2.32 7.48
C LYS A 61 -12.71 1.49 6.39
N PHE A 62 -11.45 1.11 6.59
CA PHE A 62 -10.68 0.32 5.64
C PHE A 62 -10.77 -1.17 5.99
N THR A 63 -11.96 -1.73 5.78
CA THR A 63 -12.28 -3.15 6.00
C THR A 63 -13.59 -3.50 5.27
N ILE A 64 -14.19 -4.66 5.54
CA ILE A 64 -15.58 -4.93 5.15
C ILE A 64 -16.50 -4.18 6.10
N ASN A 65 -17.05 -3.05 5.68
CA ASN A 65 -17.78 -2.10 6.52
C ASN A 65 -19.18 -2.58 6.92
N GLY A 66 -19.65 -2.04 8.05
CA GLY A 66 -20.97 -2.30 8.61
C GLY A 66 -21.07 -3.62 9.37
N ASP A 67 -22.17 -3.78 10.10
CA ASP A 67 -22.52 -5.06 10.74
C ASP A 67 -23.19 -5.96 9.70
N ASN A 68 -22.43 -6.95 9.21
CA ASN A 68 -22.90 -7.96 8.26
C ASN A 68 -23.02 -9.34 8.93
N THR A 69 -23.23 -9.39 10.25
CA THR A 69 -23.32 -10.65 11.01
C THR A 69 -24.48 -11.56 10.58
N LYS A 70 -25.50 -10.98 9.92
CA LYS A 70 -26.57 -11.74 9.26
C LYS A 70 -26.10 -12.55 8.06
N ILE A 71 -25.00 -12.14 7.41
CA ILE A 71 -24.34 -12.88 6.33
C ILE A 71 -23.40 -13.93 6.94
N ASN A 72 -22.52 -13.49 7.84
CA ASN A 72 -21.62 -14.36 8.58
C ASN A 72 -21.15 -13.66 9.88
N PRO A 73 -21.12 -14.36 11.04
CA PRO A 73 -20.78 -13.77 12.34
C PRO A 73 -19.41 -13.09 12.41
N GLU A 74 -18.45 -13.46 11.58
CA GLU A 74 -17.12 -12.83 11.56
C GLU A 74 -17.13 -11.46 10.87
N LEU A 75 -18.15 -11.14 10.06
CA LEU A 75 -18.26 -9.88 9.30
C LEU A 75 -18.81 -8.73 10.16
N THR A 76 -18.16 -8.45 11.28
CA THR A 76 -18.57 -7.47 12.29
C THR A 76 -18.33 -6.01 11.88
N GLY A 77 -17.49 -5.80 10.87
CA GLY A 77 -17.01 -4.49 10.43
C GLY A 77 -16.12 -3.75 11.42
N LYS A 78 -15.65 -4.41 12.49
CA LYS A 78 -14.75 -3.82 13.49
C LYS A 78 -13.28 -3.89 13.05
N ASN A 79 -12.52 -2.85 13.36
CA ASN A 79 -11.07 -2.87 13.30
C ASN A 79 -10.46 -3.32 14.65
N TRP A 80 -9.14 -3.57 14.67
CA TRP A 80 -8.46 -4.08 15.86
C TRP A 80 -8.57 -3.16 17.10
N THR A 81 -8.64 -1.84 16.89
CA THR A 81 -8.76 -0.86 17.97
C THR A 81 -10.14 -0.88 18.63
N GLU A 82 -11.19 -1.20 17.86
CA GLU A 82 -12.56 -1.37 18.38
C GLU A 82 -12.68 -2.65 19.22
N HIS A 83 -11.96 -3.70 18.85
CA HIS A 83 -11.89 -4.94 19.65
C HIS A 83 -11.19 -4.72 20.99
N LEU A 84 -10.06 -4.01 21.01
CA LEU A 84 -9.35 -3.71 22.25
C LEU A 84 -10.15 -2.76 23.16
N ALA A 85 -10.81 -1.74 22.61
CA ALA A 85 -11.69 -0.88 23.39
C ALA A 85 -12.77 -1.68 24.14
N ALA A 86 -13.41 -2.63 23.45
CA ALA A 86 -14.39 -3.52 24.06
C ALA A 86 -13.76 -4.40 25.16
N GLN A 87 -12.55 -4.92 24.93
CA GLN A 87 -11.83 -5.72 25.92
C GLN A 87 -11.45 -4.91 27.17
N PHE A 88 -11.19 -3.61 27.02
CA PHE A 88 -10.93 -2.70 28.14
C PHE A 88 -12.19 -2.24 28.88
N GLY A 89 -13.39 -2.58 28.38
CA GLY A 89 -14.65 -2.05 28.90
C GLY A 89 -14.85 -0.56 28.61
N LEU A 90 -14.17 -0.03 27.57
CA LEU A 90 -14.31 1.36 27.13
C LEU A 90 -15.43 1.50 26.08
N ALA A 91 -15.88 2.74 25.89
CA ALA A 91 -16.77 3.07 24.79
C ALA A 91 -16.12 2.75 23.44
N ALA A 92 -16.95 2.44 22.44
CA ALA A 92 -16.48 2.28 21.07
C ALA A 92 -15.74 3.55 20.62
N PRO A 93 -14.53 3.45 20.06
CA PRO A 93 -13.79 4.61 19.58
C PRO A 93 -14.57 5.35 18.48
N CYS A 94 -14.42 6.68 18.45
CA CYS A 94 -14.95 7.52 17.39
C CYS A 94 -13.84 8.37 16.77
N ALA A 95 -14.01 8.74 15.49
CA ALA A 95 -13.05 9.54 14.76
C ALA A 95 -12.98 10.97 15.31
N ALA A 96 -11.78 11.45 15.62
CA ALA A 96 -11.55 12.79 16.16
C ALA A 96 -11.79 13.89 15.10
N GLU A 97 -11.62 13.56 13.82
CA GLU A 97 -11.87 14.45 12.69
C GLU A 97 -12.50 13.65 11.54
N THR A 98 -13.51 14.21 10.89
CA THR A 98 -14.09 13.67 9.66
C THR A 98 -14.07 14.68 8.53
N GLY A 99 -14.08 14.21 7.28
CA GLY A 99 -14.21 15.09 6.10
C GLY A 99 -13.58 14.52 4.84
N LEU A 100 -13.81 15.18 3.71
CA LEU A 100 -13.22 14.85 2.40
C LEU A 100 -13.00 16.14 1.60
N GLU A 101 -11.91 16.24 0.85
CA GLU A 101 -11.53 17.41 0.03
C GLU A 101 -11.46 17.08 -1.47
N GLY A 102 -12.20 16.05 -1.89
CA GLY A 102 -12.21 15.54 -3.25
C GLY A 102 -13.26 16.16 -4.15
N ASN A 103 -13.77 15.37 -5.08
CA ASN A 103 -14.69 15.82 -6.12
C ASN A 103 -16.11 16.05 -5.57
N ALA A 104 -16.53 17.31 -5.54
CA ALA A 104 -17.87 17.71 -5.09
C ALA A 104 -19.00 17.09 -5.94
N ALA A 105 -18.82 16.93 -7.25
CA ALA A 105 -19.82 16.33 -8.14
C ALA A 105 -20.06 14.85 -7.84
N GLN A 106 -19.11 14.20 -7.17
CA GLN A 106 -19.22 12.81 -6.71
C GLN A 106 -19.63 12.70 -5.24
N GLY A 107 -19.96 13.81 -4.58
CA GLY A 107 -20.25 13.84 -3.13
C GLY A 107 -19.04 13.51 -2.26
N LEU A 108 -17.82 13.70 -2.79
CA LEU A 108 -16.54 13.47 -2.11
C LEU A 108 -15.88 14.77 -1.65
N SER A 109 -16.66 15.85 -1.52
CA SER A 109 -16.24 17.11 -0.91
C SER A 109 -17.17 17.39 0.28
N VAL A 110 -16.66 17.17 1.49
CA VAL A 110 -17.40 17.33 2.74
C VAL A 110 -16.52 18.11 3.73
N PRO A 111 -17.02 19.20 4.33
CA PRO A 111 -16.25 20.01 5.27
C PRO A 111 -15.61 19.17 6.38
N ARG A 112 -14.40 19.58 6.79
CA ARG A 112 -13.72 18.99 7.95
C ARG A 112 -14.48 19.33 9.23
N VAL A 113 -14.77 18.32 10.05
CA VAL A 113 -15.45 18.47 11.34
C VAL A 113 -14.62 17.78 12.41
N LYS A 114 -14.27 18.52 13.47
CA LYS A 114 -13.62 17.95 14.66
C LYS A 114 -14.68 17.54 15.68
N HIS A 115 -14.53 16.36 16.27
CA HIS A 115 -15.50 15.77 17.20
C HIS A 115 -14.94 15.80 18.63
N ALA A 116 -15.53 16.64 19.48
CA ALA A 116 -15.12 16.74 20.89
C ALA A 116 -15.39 15.41 21.62
N GLY A 117 -14.43 14.96 22.43
CA GLY A 117 -14.51 13.69 23.16
C GLY A 117 -14.16 12.45 22.33
N CYS A 118 -13.84 12.60 21.04
CA CYS A 118 -13.34 11.52 20.19
C CYS A 118 -11.81 11.55 20.12
N TYR A 119 -11.19 10.39 20.35
CA TYR A 119 -9.74 10.23 20.42
C TYR A 119 -9.16 9.22 19.41
N GLY A 120 -9.96 8.81 18.42
CA GLY A 120 -9.48 8.09 17.26
C GLY A 120 -8.95 9.05 16.20
N TYR A 121 -7.66 9.39 16.26
CA TYR A 121 -7.03 10.32 15.32
C TYR A 121 -6.46 9.63 14.08
N ALA A 122 -6.29 8.31 14.12
CA ALA A 122 -5.81 7.53 12.99
C ALA A 122 -6.70 7.75 11.76
N MET A 123 -6.05 8.01 10.63
CA MET A 123 -6.75 8.48 9.43
C MET A 123 -6.13 7.87 8.18
N GLY A 124 -6.93 7.23 7.33
CA GLY A 124 -6.44 6.57 6.13
C GLY A 124 -5.64 7.49 5.21
N GLY A 125 -4.55 6.96 4.64
CA GLY A 125 -3.60 7.71 3.83
C GLY A 125 -2.59 8.54 4.64
N SER A 126 -2.70 8.63 5.96
CA SER A 126 -1.76 9.39 6.78
C SER A 126 -0.37 8.77 6.79
N ARG A 127 0.63 9.62 6.65
CA ARG A 127 2.06 9.30 6.79
C ARG A 127 2.58 9.78 8.14
N VAL A 128 3.81 9.43 8.50
CA VAL A 128 4.39 9.82 9.80
C VAL A 128 4.42 11.35 9.97
N THR A 129 5.05 12.05 9.03
CA THR A 129 5.22 13.52 9.09
C THR A 129 4.70 14.26 7.87
N ASN A 130 4.72 13.63 6.69
CA ASN A 130 4.36 14.29 5.45
C ASN A 130 2.82 14.38 5.28
N PRO A 131 2.25 15.57 5.00
CA PRO A 131 0.81 15.75 4.89
C PRO A 131 0.22 15.17 3.60
N VAL A 132 1.02 14.82 2.60
CA VAL A 132 0.57 14.25 1.34
C VAL A 132 0.84 12.75 1.34
N GLY A 133 -0.23 11.98 1.54
CA GLY A 133 -0.23 10.53 1.39
C GLY A 133 -1.18 10.04 0.30
N PRO A 134 -1.39 8.72 0.20
CA PRO A 134 -2.26 8.13 -0.81
C PRO A 134 -3.66 8.74 -0.79
N ASN A 135 -4.19 9.01 -1.97
CA ASN A 135 -5.50 9.61 -2.20
C ASN A 135 -5.70 11.05 -1.70
N ASN A 136 -4.65 11.75 -1.25
CA ASN A 136 -4.76 13.18 -0.94
C ASN A 136 -5.14 13.99 -2.20
N LYS A 137 -5.85 15.11 -2.03
CA LYS A 137 -6.24 15.98 -3.16
C LYS A 137 -5.05 16.44 -4.02
N LEU A 138 -3.87 16.64 -3.41
CA LEU A 138 -2.65 17.06 -4.10
C LEU A 138 -2.06 15.97 -4.99
N THR A 139 -2.51 14.72 -4.87
CA THR A 139 -2.19 13.64 -5.81
C THR A 139 -3.12 13.63 -7.03
N GLY A 140 -4.08 14.57 -7.11
CA GLY A 140 -5.14 14.58 -8.12
C GLY A 140 -6.21 13.52 -7.89
N SER A 141 -6.25 12.87 -6.71
CA SER A 141 -7.25 11.84 -6.41
C SER A 141 -8.66 12.44 -6.29
N PRO A 142 -9.67 11.84 -6.94
CA PRO A 142 -11.07 12.23 -6.77
C PRO A 142 -11.60 12.07 -5.34
N LEU A 143 -10.99 11.20 -4.53
CA LEU A 143 -11.38 11.01 -3.12
C LEU A 143 -11.01 12.24 -2.29
N GLY A 144 -9.85 12.83 -2.53
CA GLY A 144 -9.33 13.95 -1.74
C GLY A 144 -9.28 13.64 -0.23
N ALA A 145 -8.68 12.52 0.13
CA ALA A 145 -8.45 12.13 1.52
C ALA A 145 -7.70 13.24 2.27
N LEU A 146 -8.05 13.44 3.54
CA LEU A 146 -7.51 14.52 4.36
C LEU A 146 -6.03 14.29 4.73
N THR A 147 -5.65 13.01 4.91
CA THR A 147 -4.30 12.50 5.20
C THR A 147 -3.54 13.27 6.28
N VAL A 148 -4.20 13.61 7.39
CA VAL A 148 -3.59 14.34 8.52
C VAL A 148 -2.44 13.52 9.10
N PRO A 149 -1.17 13.95 8.99
CA PRO A 149 -0.03 13.11 9.35
C PRO A 149 0.06 12.89 10.86
N VAL A 150 0.71 11.80 11.29
CA VAL A 150 0.77 11.38 12.71
C VAL A 150 1.31 12.49 13.62
N VAL A 151 2.31 13.25 13.17
CA VAL A 151 2.80 14.45 13.90
C VAL A 151 1.69 15.45 14.21
N THR A 152 0.78 15.69 13.26
CA THR A 152 -0.35 16.61 13.43
C THR A 152 -1.46 15.98 14.25
N GLN A 153 -1.70 14.67 14.11
CA GLN A 153 -2.66 13.94 14.94
C GLN A 153 -2.29 14.03 16.44
N ILE A 154 -1.02 13.82 16.79
CA ILE A 154 -0.53 13.96 18.16
C ILE A 154 -0.66 15.40 18.65
N ALA A 155 -0.27 16.38 17.82
CA ALA A 155 -0.42 17.80 18.16
C ALA A 155 -1.90 18.19 18.41
N ASN A 156 -2.82 17.66 17.59
CA ASN A 156 -4.26 17.87 17.77
C ASN A 156 -4.77 17.29 19.09
N HIS A 157 -4.29 16.12 19.51
CA HIS A 157 -4.63 15.54 20.81
C HIS A 157 -4.12 16.41 21.95
N LEU A 158 -2.84 16.78 21.92
CA LEU A 158 -2.23 17.62 22.95
C LEU A 158 -2.95 18.98 23.08
N ALA A 159 -3.42 19.56 21.97
CA ALA A 159 -4.16 20.81 21.98
C ALA A 159 -5.49 20.72 22.76
N VAL A 160 -6.16 19.56 22.72
CA VAL A 160 -7.44 19.36 23.43
C VAL A 160 -7.27 18.75 24.82
N SER A 161 -6.10 18.20 25.15
CA SER A 161 -5.79 17.55 26.44
C SER A 161 -4.96 18.43 27.40
N GLY A 162 -4.86 19.74 27.12
CA GLY A 162 -4.09 20.67 27.95
C GLY A 162 -2.57 20.43 27.87
N GLY A 163 -2.09 19.93 26.73
CA GLY A 163 -0.67 19.71 26.45
C GLY A 163 -0.06 18.46 27.07
N LYS A 164 -0.88 17.54 27.60
CA LYS A 164 -0.42 16.32 28.28
C LYS A 164 -1.40 15.15 28.12
N PHE A 165 -0.90 13.94 28.34
CA PHE A 165 -1.70 12.74 28.58
C PHE A 165 -1.96 12.61 30.09
N SER A 166 -3.07 12.00 30.50
CA SER A 166 -3.30 11.74 31.94
C SER A 166 -2.43 10.61 32.47
N GLY A 167 -1.97 9.72 31.58
CA GLY A 167 -1.10 8.60 31.91
C GLY A 167 -1.86 7.33 32.31
N THR A 168 -3.19 7.37 32.24
CA THR A 168 -4.08 6.23 32.46
C THR A 168 -4.80 5.79 31.19
N GLU A 169 -4.55 6.42 30.05
CA GLU A 169 -5.05 5.98 28.75
C GLU A 169 -4.19 4.86 28.15
N ALA A 170 -4.81 3.99 27.36
CA ALA A 170 -4.10 3.16 26.38
C ALA A 170 -3.85 3.99 25.12
N VAL A 171 -2.59 4.18 24.74
CA VAL A 171 -2.21 4.94 23.54
C VAL A 171 -1.74 3.98 22.45
N PHE A 172 -2.44 3.95 21.33
CA PHE A 172 -2.13 3.14 20.16
C PHE A 172 -1.44 3.95 19.07
N VAL A 173 -0.36 3.41 18.51
CA VAL A 173 0.37 4.00 17.39
C VAL A 173 0.64 2.94 16.33
N MET A 174 0.15 3.15 15.11
CA MET A 174 0.47 2.30 13.96
C MET A 174 0.56 3.15 12.68
N ALA A 175 1.73 3.25 12.09
CA ALA A 175 1.98 4.12 10.94
C ALA A 175 3.17 3.65 10.10
N GLY A 176 3.39 4.33 8.98
CA GLY A 176 4.47 4.05 8.03
C GLY A 176 4.01 3.31 6.78
N GLY A 177 2.82 2.70 6.80
CA GLY A 177 2.33 1.90 5.66
C GLY A 177 2.16 2.78 4.44
N ASN A 178 1.58 3.96 4.63
CA ASN A 178 1.42 4.95 3.57
C ASN A 178 2.74 5.58 3.12
N ASP A 179 3.78 5.64 3.98
CA ASP A 179 5.11 6.08 3.57
C ASP A 179 5.71 5.08 2.57
N VAL A 180 5.55 3.78 2.79
CA VAL A 180 5.96 2.73 1.85
C VAL A 180 5.17 2.83 0.55
N LEU A 181 3.84 2.81 0.64
CA LEU A 181 2.96 2.76 -0.54
C LEU A 181 3.08 4.02 -1.41
N PHE A 182 3.17 5.20 -0.80
CA PHE A 182 3.31 6.45 -1.55
C PHE A 182 4.64 6.49 -2.32
N GLN A 183 5.75 6.11 -1.67
CA GLN A 183 7.06 6.09 -2.30
C GLN A 183 7.14 5.07 -3.44
N LEU A 184 6.54 3.89 -3.29
CA LEU A 184 6.47 2.90 -4.35
C LEU A 184 5.60 3.37 -5.53
N GLY A 185 4.52 4.10 -5.27
CA GLY A 185 3.70 4.71 -6.31
C GLY A 185 4.49 5.73 -7.14
N VAL A 186 5.26 6.60 -6.48
CA VAL A 186 6.16 7.55 -7.15
C VAL A 186 7.23 6.81 -7.96
N LEU A 187 7.89 5.81 -7.37
CA LEU A 187 8.89 5.00 -8.06
C LEU A 187 8.32 4.35 -9.33
N GLN A 188 7.12 3.78 -9.25
CA GLN A 188 6.47 3.13 -10.39
C GLN A 188 6.14 4.13 -11.51
N ALA A 189 5.63 5.31 -11.15
CA ALA A 189 5.31 6.36 -12.12
C ALA A 189 6.57 6.84 -12.85
N ASP A 190 7.64 7.11 -12.11
CA ASP A 190 8.88 7.62 -12.68
C ASP A 190 9.63 6.55 -13.48
N ALA A 191 9.65 5.30 -13.01
CA ALA A 191 10.20 4.17 -13.78
C ALA A 191 9.45 3.97 -15.11
N THR A 192 8.13 4.15 -15.09
CA THR A 192 7.29 4.10 -16.30
C THR A 192 7.64 5.26 -17.24
N ALA A 193 7.84 6.47 -16.72
CA ALA A 193 8.23 7.63 -17.52
C ALA A 193 9.63 7.43 -18.15
N ALA A 194 10.60 6.96 -17.37
CA ALA A 194 11.94 6.63 -17.85
C ALA A 194 11.90 5.55 -18.94
N GLY A 195 11.12 4.49 -18.72
CA GLY A 195 10.92 3.42 -19.70
C GLY A 195 10.28 3.91 -20.99
N LYS A 196 9.24 4.74 -20.90
CA LYS A 196 8.59 5.34 -22.09
C LYS A 196 9.57 6.19 -22.89
N ALA A 197 10.36 7.04 -22.22
CA ALA A 197 11.34 7.89 -22.89
C ALA A 197 12.43 7.07 -23.60
N ALA A 198 13.03 6.10 -22.90
CA ALA A 198 14.07 5.25 -23.48
C ALA A 198 13.54 4.35 -24.61
N GLY A 199 12.34 3.77 -24.44
CA GLY A 199 11.71 2.93 -25.44
C GLY A 199 11.34 3.70 -26.70
N ALA A 200 10.83 4.93 -26.57
CA ALA A 200 10.57 5.80 -27.71
C ALA A 200 11.85 6.14 -28.48
N ALA A 201 12.93 6.48 -27.78
CA ALA A 201 14.22 6.79 -28.39
C ALA A 201 14.82 5.58 -29.13
N ALA A 202 14.87 4.42 -28.48
CA ALA A 202 15.40 3.19 -29.07
C ALA A 202 14.54 2.69 -30.25
N GLY A 203 13.21 2.76 -30.13
CA GLY A 203 12.29 2.42 -31.20
C GLY A 203 12.46 3.33 -32.42
N ALA A 204 12.56 4.64 -32.23
CA ALA A 204 12.80 5.59 -33.33
C ALA A 204 14.14 5.30 -34.05
N GLN A 205 15.21 5.02 -33.28
CA GLN A 205 16.51 4.66 -33.85
C GLN A 205 16.47 3.34 -34.62
N ALA A 206 15.80 2.32 -34.08
CA ALA A 206 15.64 1.03 -34.73
C ALA A 206 14.82 1.14 -36.02
N PHE A 207 13.74 1.92 -36.00
CA PHE A 207 12.92 2.19 -37.19
C PHE A 207 13.76 2.83 -38.29
N ALA A 208 14.47 3.92 -37.97
CA ALA A 208 15.33 4.63 -38.91
C ALA A 208 16.40 3.70 -39.51
N THR A 209 17.04 2.88 -38.67
CA THR A 209 18.09 1.94 -39.10
C THR A 209 17.52 0.85 -40.01
N ASN A 210 16.44 0.19 -39.58
CA ASN A 210 15.86 -0.93 -40.31
C ASN A 210 15.25 -0.50 -41.64
N LEU A 211 14.56 0.65 -41.67
CA LEU A 211 14.01 1.21 -42.91
C LEU A 211 15.13 1.62 -43.88
N THR A 212 16.19 2.26 -43.37
CA THR A 212 17.37 2.63 -44.18
C THR A 212 17.97 1.41 -44.86
N MET A 213 18.23 0.35 -44.09
CA MET A 213 18.85 -0.86 -44.61
C MET A 213 17.95 -1.60 -45.59
N ALA A 214 16.64 -1.68 -45.29
CA ALA A 214 15.67 -2.33 -46.17
C ALA A 214 15.54 -1.62 -47.53
N LEU A 215 15.49 -0.28 -47.53
CA LEU A 215 15.41 0.51 -48.76
C LEU A 215 16.73 0.51 -49.54
N ALA A 216 17.87 0.55 -48.85
CA ALA A 216 19.18 0.55 -49.49
C ALA A 216 19.53 -0.77 -50.20
N ALA A 217 18.99 -1.90 -49.73
CA ALA A 217 19.28 -3.23 -50.28
C ALA A 217 18.92 -3.37 -51.77
N GLY A 218 17.94 -2.60 -52.28
CA GLY A 218 17.55 -2.60 -53.69
C GLY A 218 18.32 -1.64 -54.59
N ALA A 219 19.31 -0.91 -54.05
CA ALA A 219 20.10 0.05 -54.83
C ALA A 219 21.38 -0.59 -55.43
N PRO A 220 21.92 -0.07 -56.55
CA PRO A 220 23.17 -0.57 -57.13
C PRO A 220 24.39 -0.49 -56.20
N ASN A 221 24.42 0.50 -55.30
CA ASN A 221 25.42 0.63 -54.24
C ASN A 221 24.72 0.83 -52.88
N PRO A 222 24.42 -0.28 -52.16
CA PRO A 222 23.67 -0.21 -50.91
C PRO A 222 24.33 0.62 -49.82
N THR A 223 25.68 0.68 -49.78
CA THR A 223 26.40 1.45 -48.76
C THR A 223 26.18 2.95 -48.94
N THR A 224 26.33 3.44 -50.18
CA THR A 224 26.12 4.85 -50.50
C THR A 224 24.64 5.23 -50.37
N ALA A 225 23.74 4.33 -50.80
CA ALA A 225 22.30 4.52 -50.64
C ALA A 225 21.89 4.63 -49.17
N ALA A 226 22.40 3.74 -48.30
CA ALA A 226 22.10 3.78 -46.87
C ALA A 226 22.52 5.11 -46.22
N ALA A 227 23.68 5.66 -46.60
CA ALA A 227 24.13 6.95 -46.09
C ALA A 227 23.17 8.09 -46.49
N ALA A 228 22.74 8.13 -47.76
CA ALA A 228 21.80 9.14 -48.26
C ALA A 228 20.40 9.01 -47.63
N ILE A 229 19.87 7.79 -47.54
CA ILE A 229 18.57 7.50 -46.93
C ILE A 229 18.57 7.84 -45.45
N GLY A 230 19.62 7.44 -44.72
CA GLY A 230 19.77 7.77 -43.29
C GLY A 230 19.85 9.28 -43.04
N ALA A 231 20.56 10.03 -43.90
CA ALA A 231 20.60 11.49 -43.83
C ALA A 231 19.24 12.13 -44.10
N ALA A 232 18.47 11.61 -45.06
CA ALA A 232 17.11 12.08 -45.36
C ALA A 232 16.16 11.83 -44.18
N ILE A 233 16.18 10.62 -43.60
CA ILE A 233 15.42 10.30 -42.38
C ILE A 233 15.78 11.25 -41.25
N LYS A 234 17.09 11.43 -40.96
CA LYS A 234 17.53 12.32 -39.88
C LYS A 234 17.04 13.75 -40.07
N THR A 235 17.10 14.26 -41.30
CA THR A 235 16.64 15.62 -41.63
C THR A 235 15.14 15.75 -41.46
N ALA A 236 14.36 14.78 -41.98
CA ALA A 236 12.91 14.77 -41.84
C ALA A 236 12.46 14.65 -40.38
N SER A 237 13.12 13.80 -39.58
CA SER A 237 12.83 13.64 -38.16
C SER A 237 13.12 14.88 -37.32
N ALA A 238 14.03 15.75 -37.76
CA ALA A 238 14.37 16.99 -37.05
C ALA A 238 13.43 18.16 -37.38
N ALA A 239 12.53 18.01 -38.37
CA ALA A 239 11.61 19.06 -38.75
C ALA A 239 10.52 19.30 -37.69
N PRO A 240 10.16 20.56 -37.37
CA PRO A 240 9.03 20.84 -36.49
C PRO A 240 7.73 20.21 -37.01
N GLY A 241 7.06 19.42 -36.17
CA GLY A 241 5.82 18.73 -36.56
C GLY A 241 6.01 17.54 -37.50
N ALA A 242 7.23 16.97 -37.59
CA ALA A 242 7.51 15.79 -38.39
C ALA A 242 6.49 14.66 -38.12
N THR A 243 5.94 14.09 -39.19
CA THR A 243 5.05 12.93 -39.14
C THR A 243 5.75 11.67 -39.67
N SER A 244 5.25 10.50 -39.32
CA SER A 244 5.75 9.23 -39.85
C SER A 244 5.70 9.18 -41.38
N GLU A 245 4.66 9.76 -41.98
CA GLU A 245 4.50 9.86 -43.44
C GLU A 245 5.60 10.73 -44.06
N ALA A 246 5.93 11.87 -43.44
CA ALA A 246 6.99 12.75 -43.92
C ALA A 246 8.37 12.07 -43.85
N ILE A 247 8.65 11.35 -42.76
CA ILE A 247 9.91 10.60 -42.58
C ILE A 247 10.03 9.46 -43.59
N VAL A 248 8.99 8.65 -43.74
CA VAL A 248 8.95 7.55 -44.71
C VAL A 248 9.07 8.09 -46.14
N GLY A 249 8.35 9.17 -46.46
CA GLY A 249 8.41 9.82 -47.77
C GLY A 249 9.83 10.29 -48.12
N ALA A 250 10.52 10.94 -47.18
CA ALA A 250 11.91 11.36 -47.36
C ALA A 250 12.86 10.17 -47.57
N ALA A 251 12.68 9.08 -46.81
CA ALA A 251 13.47 7.87 -46.95
C ALA A 251 13.30 7.21 -48.31
N VAL A 252 12.05 7.07 -48.77
CA VAL A 252 11.70 6.50 -50.07
C VAL A 252 12.24 7.36 -51.20
N GLN A 253 12.08 8.68 -51.13
CA GLN A 253 12.60 9.59 -52.15
C GLN A 253 14.12 9.49 -52.27
N ALA A 254 14.84 9.44 -51.15
CA ALA A 254 16.29 9.24 -51.15
C ALA A 254 16.70 7.88 -51.74
N ALA A 255 15.93 6.83 -51.47
CA ALA A 255 16.18 5.50 -52.04
C ALA A 255 15.96 5.44 -53.56
N VAL A 256 14.92 6.12 -54.07
CA VAL A 256 14.68 6.27 -55.52
C VAL A 256 15.83 7.02 -56.18
N ILE A 257 16.28 8.14 -55.59
CA ILE A 257 17.43 8.91 -56.10
C ILE A 257 18.71 8.05 -56.10
N ALA A 258 18.88 7.18 -55.10
CA ALA A 258 20.01 6.27 -55.00
C ALA A 258 19.93 5.05 -55.94
N GLY A 259 18.88 4.93 -56.76
CA GLY A 259 18.75 3.91 -57.80
C GLY A 259 17.82 2.74 -57.47
N ASN A 260 17.19 2.69 -56.29
CA ASN A 260 16.12 1.74 -55.99
C ASN A 260 14.77 2.29 -56.46
N THR A 261 14.54 2.36 -57.77
CA THR A 261 13.33 2.98 -58.34
C THR A 261 12.06 2.18 -58.05
N ALA A 262 12.16 0.88 -57.75
CA ALA A 262 11.02 0.01 -57.43
C ALA A 262 10.25 0.46 -56.18
N VAL A 263 10.95 1.07 -55.20
CA VAL A 263 10.31 1.59 -53.98
C VAL A 263 9.51 2.88 -54.21
N ALA A 264 9.41 3.39 -55.45
CA ALA A 264 8.43 4.44 -55.76
C ALA A 264 6.98 3.93 -55.61
N SER A 265 6.76 2.61 -55.70
CA SER A 265 5.44 2.00 -55.47
C SER A 265 5.20 1.69 -53.99
N ALA A 266 4.05 2.13 -53.48
CA ALA A 266 3.58 1.80 -52.13
C ALA A 266 3.42 0.29 -51.88
N SER A 267 3.13 -0.50 -52.91
CA SER A 267 3.08 -1.96 -52.79
C SER A 267 4.45 -2.58 -52.48
N VAL A 268 5.55 -1.87 -52.78
CA VAL A 268 6.92 -2.33 -52.56
C VAL A 268 7.48 -1.79 -51.25
N TYR A 269 7.38 -0.47 -50.98
CA TYR A 269 7.94 0.09 -49.74
C TYR A 269 7.04 -0.16 -48.52
N GLY A 270 5.74 -0.32 -48.69
CA GLY A 270 4.78 -0.52 -47.59
C GLY A 270 5.14 -1.70 -46.68
N PRO A 271 5.36 -2.91 -47.22
CA PRO A 271 5.81 -4.05 -46.42
C PRO A 271 7.13 -3.83 -45.67
N LEU A 272 8.07 -3.09 -46.26
CA LEU A 272 9.37 -2.77 -45.63
C LEU A 272 9.17 -1.85 -44.42
N VAL A 273 8.30 -0.83 -44.56
CA VAL A 273 7.92 0.06 -43.47
C VAL A 273 7.23 -0.71 -42.34
N THR A 274 6.28 -1.59 -42.67
CA THR A 274 5.59 -2.42 -41.66
C THR A 274 6.57 -3.30 -40.90
N LYS A 275 7.52 -3.94 -41.60
CA LYS A 275 8.56 -4.77 -40.95
C LYS A 275 9.49 -3.93 -40.07
N ALA A 276 9.98 -2.80 -40.56
CA ALA A 276 10.82 -1.89 -39.78
C ALA A 276 10.09 -1.38 -38.53
N GLN A 277 8.80 -1.08 -38.63
CA GLN A 277 7.95 -0.66 -37.51
C GLN A 277 7.73 -1.78 -36.48
N ALA A 278 7.50 -3.02 -36.93
CA ALA A 278 7.37 -4.16 -36.02
C ALA A 278 8.66 -4.40 -35.23
N ASP A 279 9.81 -4.37 -35.90
CA ASP A 279 11.11 -4.55 -35.26
C ASP A 279 11.44 -3.39 -34.30
N ALA A 280 11.11 -2.16 -34.70
CA ALA A 280 11.24 -0.99 -33.85
C ALA A 280 10.41 -1.08 -32.57
N THR A 281 9.18 -1.59 -32.66
CA THR A 281 8.33 -1.84 -31.48
C THR A 281 8.96 -2.85 -30.54
N VAL A 282 9.52 -3.94 -31.06
CA VAL A 282 10.21 -4.95 -30.22
C VAL A 282 11.44 -4.34 -29.53
N THR A 283 12.29 -3.63 -30.27
CA THR A 283 13.48 -2.96 -29.70
C THR A 283 13.10 -1.89 -28.68
N GLY A 284 12.11 -1.06 -28.99
CA GLY A 284 11.61 -0.02 -28.10
C GLY A 284 11.03 -0.59 -26.81
N ASN A 285 10.22 -1.64 -26.89
CA ASN A 285 9.67 -2.31 -25.71
C ASN A 285 10.77 -2.90 -24.82
N ALA A 286 11.78 -3.56 -25.41
CA ALA A 286 12.90 -4.12 -24.66
C ALA A 286 13.74 -3.03 -23.96
N ALA A 287 14.07 -1.96 -24.68
CA ALA A 287 14.82 -0.82 -24.12
C ALA A 287 14.04 -0.10 -23.02
N GLY A 288 12.74 0.09 -23.22
CA GLY A 288 11.87 0.72 -22.23
C GLY A 288 11.71 -0.11 -20.96
N ALA A 289 11.50 -1.43 -21.09
CA ALA A 289 11.47 -2.34 -19.95
C ALA A 289 12.78 -2.31 -19.16
N LYS A 290 13.93 -2.35 -19.86
CA LYS A 290 15.24 -2.25 -19.23
C LYS A 290 15.44 -0.92 -18.50
N ALA A 291 15.14 0.21 -19.13
CA ALA A 291 15.34 1.52 -18.51
C ALA A 291 14.44 1.74 -17.28
N GLY A 292 13.20 1.25 -17.32
CA GLY A 292 12.32 1.26 -16.15
C GLY A 292 12.87 0.43 -14.99
N ALA A 293 13.37 -0.77 -15.28
CA ALA A 293 14.01 -1.62 -14.27
C ALA A 293 15.29 -0.99 -13.70
N ASP A 294 16.15 -0.43 -14.55
CA ASP A 294 17.38 0.26 -14.13
C ASP A 294 17.06 1.47 -13.24
N TYR A 295 16.00 2.24 -13.57
CA TYR A 295 15.53 3.34 -12.74
C TYR A 295 15.10 2.85 -11.36
N ALA A 296 14.30 1.78 -11.31
CA ALA A 296 13.84 1.21 -10.05
C ALA A 296 15.01 0.75 -9.16
N VAL A 297 16.01 0.08 -9.75
CA VAL A 297 17.23 -0.35 -9.05
C VAL A 297 18.03 0.86 -8.53
N ALA A 298 18.18 1.91 -9.35
CA ALA A 298 18.94 3.09 -8.97
C ALA A 298 18.29 3.87 -7.81
N GLN A 299 16.96 3.94 -7.77
CA GLN A 299 16.22 4.70 -6.75
C GLN A 299 15.91 3.90 -5.48
N GLY A 300 15.93 2.56 -5.53
CA GLY A 300 15.65 1.69 -4.39
C GLY A 300 16.35 2.09 -3.09
N PRO A 301 17.68 2.33 -3.07
CA PRO A 301 18.39 2.77 -1.86
C PRO A 301 17.85 4.06 -1.24
N THR A 302 17.41 5.03 -2.05
CA THR A 302 16.83 6.29 -1.57
C THR A 302 15.50 6.05 -0.84
N LEU A 303 14.67 5.12 -1.33
CA LEU A 303 13.41 4.75 -0.67
C LEU A 303 13.65 4.07 0.67
N VAL A 304 14.67 3.20 0.77
CA VAL A 304 15.06 2.57 2.04
C VAL A 304 15.53 3.62 3.04
N ALA A 305 16.35 4.59 2.60
CA ALA A 305 16.81 5.68 3.45
C ALA A 305 15.65 6.57 3.94
N ALA A 306 14.69 6.87 3.08
CA ALA A 306 13.50 7.63 3.44
C ALA A 306 12.59 6.87 4.42
N MET A 307 12.47 5.54 4.29
CA MET A 307 11.75 4.72 5.28
C MET A 307 12.47 4.65 6.62
N LYS A 308 13.81 4.59 6.63
CA LYS A 308 14.59 4.73 7.86
C LYS A 308 14.26 6.07 8.54
N GLN A 309 14.30 7.17 7.79
CA GLN A 309 13.99 8.51 8.30
C GLN A 309 12.58 8.59 8.90
N ALA A 310 11.56 8.06 8.21
CA ALA A 310 10.20 8.00 8.75
C ALA A 310 10.10 7.20 10.06
N GLY A 311 10.88 6.11 10.19
CA GLY A 311 10.99 5.34 11.42
C GLY A 311 11.61 6.15 12.55
N THR A 312 12.74 6.81 12.30
CA THR A 312 13.39 7.72 13.26
C THR A 312 12.46 8.84 13.72
N GLU A 313 11.68 9.43 12.80
CA GLU A 313 10.69 10.47 13.12
C GLU A 313 9.58 9.93 14.03
N LEU A 314 9.05 8.73 13.74
CA LEU A 314 8.01 8.13 14.59
C LEU A 314 8.54 7.81 16.00
N VAL A 315 9.78 7.32 16.12
CA VAL A 315 10.45 7.14 17.41
C VAL A 315 10.51 8.45 18.19
N ALA A 316 10.93 9.54 17.54
CA ALA A 316 11.00 10.85 18.18
C ALA A 316 9.62 11.34 18.64
N LEU A 317 8.58 11.19 17.81
CA LEU A 317 7.20 11.53 18.18
C LEU A 317 6.72 10.74 19.40
N VAL A 318 6.94 9.43 19.43
CA VAL A 318 6.56 8.58 20.57
C VAL A 318 7.29 9.01 21.84
N LYS A 319 8.60 9.27 21.77
CA LYS A 319 9.38 9.65 22.95
C LYS A 319 9.03 11.05 23.45
N ASP A 320 9.01 12.03 22.54
CA ASP A 320 9.02 13.45 22.91
C ASP A 320 7.61 14.05 22.99
N GLN A 321 6.67 13.54 22.21
CA GLN A 321 5.30 14.08 22.12
C GLN A 321 4.26 13.19 22.80
N ILE A 322 4.56 11.91 23.04
CA ILE A 322 3.64 10.99 23.75
C ILE A 322 4.15 10.71 25.18
N ILE A 323 5.33 10.11 25.31
CA ILE A 323 5.86 9.67 26.61
C ILE A 323 6.28 10.86 27.49
N ALA A 324 7.08 11.79 26.94
CA ALA A 324 7.49 12.99 27.67
C ALA A 324 6.30 13.91 28.00
N LYS A 325 5.14 13.70 27.36
CA LYS A 325 3.88 14.39 27.65
C LYS A 325 2.95 13.62 28.60
N GLY A 326 3.40 12.50 29.17
CA GLY A 326 2.74 11.86 30.31
C GLY A 326 2.15 10.48 30.06
N ALA A 327 2.15 9.97 28.82
CA ALA A 327 1.61 8.64 28.53
C ALA A 327 2.46 7.55 29.22
N ASN A 328 1.81 6.54 29.78
CA ASN A 328 2.48 5.42 30.45
C ASN A 328 2.28 4.06 29.75
N TYR A 329 1.22 3.93 28.96
CA TYR A 329 0.85 2.69 28.27
C TYR A 329 0.77 2.96 26.77
N VAL A 330 1.94 2.99 26.12
CA VAL A 330 2.05 3.26 24.68
C VAL A 330 2.31 1.94 23.96
N ILE A 331 1.35 1.50 23.15
CA ILE A 331 1.45 0.29 22.34
C ILE A 331 1.73 0.75 20.92
N VAL A 332 2.89 0.36 20.40
CA VAL A 332 3.35 0.69 19.05
C VAL A 332 3.36 -0.58 18.23
N ASN A 333 2.57 -0.62 17.16
CA ASN A 333 2.61 -1.71 16.20
C ASN A 333 3.65 -1.34 15.12
N ASN A 334 4.62 -2.22 14.90
CA ASN A 334 5.55 -2.05 13.78
C ASN A 334 4.83 -2.27 12.43
N LEU A 335 5.50 -2.00 11.31
CA LEU A 335 4.94 -2.24 9.99
C LEU A 335 4.69 -3.74 9.78
N PRO A 336 3.50 -4.15 9.27
CA PRO A 336 3.23 -5.53 8.89
C PRO A 336 4.07 -5.97 7.68
N ASP A 337 3.98 -7.25 7.31
CA ASP A 337 4.49 -7.77 6.05
C ASP A 337 3.73 -7.16 4.87
N VAL A 338 4.27 -6.07 4.32
CA VAL A 338 3.70 -5.38 3.15
C VAL A 338 3.89 -6.19 1.87
N ALA A 339 4.98 -6.97 1.74
CA ALA A 339 5.25 -7.75 0.52
C ALA A 339 4.31 -8.96 0.39
N GLY A 340 3.78 -9.46 1.51
CA GLY A 340 2.77 -10.52 1.58
C GLY A 340 1.33 -10.06 1.33
N THR A 341 1.06 -8.75 1.21
CA THR A 341 -0.27 -8.23 0.85
C THR A 341 -0.60 -8.49 -0.63
N PRO A 342 -1.88 -8.52 -1.07
CA PRO A 342 -2.21 -8.65 -2.49
C PRO A 342 -1.52 -7.59 -3.37
N SER A 343 -1.40 -6.35 -2.88
CA SER A 343 -0.61 -5.28 -3.52
C SER A 343 0.85 -5.69 -3.69
N GLY A 344 1.49 -6.18 -2.63
CA GLY A 344 2.87 -6.66 -2.66
C GLY A 344 3.04 -7.89 -3.58
N LEU A 345 2.09 -8.82 -3.54
CA LEU A 345 2.11 -10.04 -4.33
C LEU A 345 2.03 -9.79 -5.84
N SER A 346 1.35 -8.71 -6.24
CA SER A 346 1.26 -8.26 -7.64
C SER A 346 2.58 -7.76 -8.24
N LYS A 347 3.60 -7.53 -7.41
CA LYS A 347 4.89 -6.97 -7.84
C LYS A 347 5.90 -8.07 -8.23
N ASP A 348 6.90 -7.69 -9.01
CA ASP A 348 8.03 -8.56 -9.34
C ASP A 348 8.95 -8.78 -8.13
N ALA A 349 9.85 -9.77 -8.23
CA ALA A 349 10.74 -10.16 -7.15
C ALA A 349 11.66 -9.04 -6.63
N ASN A 350 12.14 -8.15 -7.51
CA ASN A 350 13.01 -7.04 -7.10
C ASN A 350 12.23 -6.00 -6.32
N THR A 351 11.02 -5.68 -6.77
CA THR A 351 10.12 -4.76 -6.05
C THR A 351 9.71 -5.35 -4.69
N LYS A 352 9.43 -6.65 -4.60
CA LYS A 352 9.17 -7.32 -3.30
C LYS A 352 10.37 -7.25 -2.36
N ALA A 353 11.59 -7.48 -2.87
CA ALA A 353 12.81 -7.34 -2.08
C ALA A 353 13.01 -5.91 -1.56
N LEU A 354 12.72 -4.90 -2.41
CA LEU A 354 12.75 -3.49 -2.01
C LEU A 354 11.72 -3.18 -0.92
N ILE A 355 10.47 -3.67 -1.04
CA ILE A 355 9.43 -3.54 -0.01
C ILE A 355 9.94 -4.10 1.33
N ASN A 356 10.51 -5.29 1.32
CA ASN A 356 11.05 -5.91 2.54
C ASN A 356 12.20 -5.11 3.15
N ALA A 357 13.10 -4.55 2.32
CA ALA A 357 14.18 -3.70 2.80
C ALA A 357 13.66 -2.39 3.42
N MET A 358 12.66 -1.77 2.80
CA MET A 358 11.97 -0.58 3.29
C MET A 358 11.30 -0.82 4.65
N VAL A 359 10.51 -1.89 4.76
CA VAL A 359 9.85 -2.30 6.02
C VAL A 359 10.88 -2.62 7.10
N SER A 360 11.94 -3.35 6.74
CA SER A 360 13.02 -3.70 7.68
C SER A 360 13.75 -2.48 8.21
N ALA A 361 14.03 -1.49 7.35
CA ALA A 361 14.68 -0.25 7.77
C ALA A 361 13.83 0.55 8.76
N PHE A 362 12.53 0.68 8.49
CA PHE A 362 11.60 1.37 9.40
C PHE A 362 11.43 0.62 10.73
N ASN A 363 11.19 -0.69 10.68
CA ASN A 363 11.01 -1.52 11.88
C ASN A 363 12.29 -1.62 12.72
N GLY A 364 13.46 -1.58 12.08
CA GLY A 364 14.75 -1.52 12.75
C GLY A 364 14.90 -0.26 13.61
N GLU A 365 14.48 0.90 13.10
CA GLU A 365 14.48 2.15 13.87
C GLU A 365 13.51 2.11 15.05
N LEU A 366 12.28 1.60 14.85
CA LEU A 366 11.32 1.43 15.95
C LEU A 366 11.87 0.52 17.04
N SER A 367 12.42 -0.64 16.65
CA SER A 367 12.98 -1.61 17.59
C SER A 367 14.15 -1.02 18.38
N GLY A 368 15.12 -0.41 17.70
CA GLY A 368 16.29 0.19 18.35
C GLY A 368 15.93 1.40 19.22
N GLY A 369 14.92 2.17 18.83
CA GLY A 369 14.54 3.41 19.51
C GLY A 369 13.59 3.24 20.70
N LEU A 370 12.77 2.18 20.72
CA LEU A 370 11.63 2.06 21.64
C LEU A 370 11.68 0.83 22.57
N SER A 371 12.31 -0.29 22.17
CA SER A 371 12.18 -1.57 22.91
C SER A 371 12.68 -1.53 24.35
N ALA A 372 13.65 -0.66 24.67
CA ALA A 372 14.17 -0.50 26.02
C ALA A 372 13.31 0.40 26.92
N ASN A 373 12.29 1.07 26.37
CA ASN A 373 11.47 2.00 27.12
C ASN A 373 10.34 1.26 27.88
N ALA A 374 10.35 1.36 29.21
CA ALA A 374 9.37 0.65 30.04
C ALA A 374 7.90 1.09 29.80
N LYS A 375 7.67 2.28 29.25
CA LYS A 375 6.34 2.81 28.92
C LYS A 375 5.87 2.46 27.51
N VAL A 376 6.68 1.71 26.75
CA VAL A 376 6.36 1.25 25.41
C VAL A 376 6.21 -0.28 25.39
N LEU A 377 5.18 -0.74 24.70
CA LEU A 377 5.06 -2.10 24.21
C LEU A 377 5.16 -2.05 22.69
N LEU A 378 6.30 -2.47 22.13
CA LEU A 378 6.47 -2.63 20.69
C LEU A 378 5.96 -4.02 20.29
N VAL A 379 4.90 -4.07 19.49
CA VAL A 379 4.28 -5.30 18.99
C VAL A 379 4.84 -5.63 17.61
N ASP A 380 5.33 -6.85 17.43
CA ASP A 380 5.90 -7.32 16.17
C ASP A 380 4.83 -7.82 15.20
N VAL A 381 4.11 -6.87 14.62
CA VAL A 381 3.06 -7.13 13.63
C VAL A 381 3.66 -7.70 12.34
N PHE A 382 4.89 -7.34 11.97
CA PHE A 382 5.60 -7.96 10.84
C PHE A 382 5.64 -9.48 10.98
N ALA A 383 6.14 -9.99 12.11
CA ALA A 383 6.32 -11.43 12.31
C ALA A 383 4.98 -12.19 12.23
N VAL A 384 3.93 -11.72 12.91
CA VAL A 384 2.63 -12.41 12.92
C VAL A 384 1.92 -12.32 11.56
N SER A 385 1.99 -11.18 10.86
CA SER A 385 1.37 -11.06 9.54
C SER A 385 2.10 -11.89 8.48
N HIS A 386 3.43 -12.02 8.58
CA HIS A 386 4.20 -12.91 7.74
C HIS A 386 3.86 -14.39 7.97
N ASP A 387 3.73 -14.82 9.23
CA ASP A 387 3.33 -16.19 9.54
C ASP A 387 1.88 -16.46 9.10
N GLN A 388 0.97 -15.51 9.25
CA GLN A 388 -0.39 -15.62 8.67
C GLN A 388 -0.36 -15.79 7.15
N ALA A 389 0.50 -15.05 6.44
CA ALA A 389 0.61 -15.11 4.98
C ALA A 389 1.23 -16.42 4.47
N THR A 390 2.13 -17.03 5.25
CA THR A 390 2.88 -18.24 4.84
C THR A 390 2.34 -19.54 5.45
N ASN A 391 1.66 -19.44 6.58
CA ASN A 391 1.10 -20.53 7.35
C ASN A 391 -0.31 -20.17 7.86
N PRO A 392 -1.31 -20.01 6.96
CA PRO A 392 -2.63 -19.48 7.32
C PRO A 392 -3.50 -20.43 8.16
N GLY A 393 -3.29 -21.74 8.04
CA GLY A 393 -4.15 -22.77 8.64
C GLY A 393 -4.33 -22.65 10.16
N PRO A 394 -3.26 -22.51 10.96
CA PRO A 394 -3.34 -22.31 12.41
C PRO A 394 -4.13 -21.07 12.85
N TYR A 395 -4.25 -20.06 11.98
CA TYR A 395 -5.01 -18.84 12.25
C TYR A 395 -6.46 -18.93 11.78
N GLY A 396 -6.84 -20.03 11.12
CA GLY A 396 -8.15 -20.19 10.51
C GLY A 396 -8.37 -19.30 9.29
N LEU A 397 -7.31 -18.81 8.64
CA LEU A 397 -7.40 -18.02 7.42
C LEU A 397 -7.60 -18.95 6.21
N THR A 398 -8.59 -18.66 5.37
CA THR A 398 -8.90 -19.45 4.18
C THR A 398 -8.30 -18.88 2.90
N ASN A 399 -7.97 -17.58 2.89
CA ASN A 399 -7.31 -16.92 1.77
C ASN A 399 -6.43 -15.77 2.29
N VAL A 400 -5.21 -15.69 1.78
CA VAL A 400 -4.20 -14.68 2.18
C VAL A 400 -3.59 -13.94 1.00
N SER A 401 -4.07 -14.16 -0.22
CA SER A 401 -3.50 -13.58 -1.43
C SER A 401 -4.47 -12.77 -2.25
N GLU A 402 -5.78 -12.93 -2.02
CA GLU A 402 -6.83 -12.27 -2.76
C GLU A 402 -7.68 -11.36 -1.86
N THR A 403 -8.33 -10.37 -2.49
CA THR A 403 -9.27 -9.47 -1.81
C THR A 403 -10.60 -10.17 -1.55
N ALA A 404 -11.21 -9.91 -0.38
CA ALA A 404 -12.58 -10.33 -0.06
C ALA A 404 -13.62 -9.46 -0.78
N CYS A 405 -13.33 -8.17 -0.94
CA CYS A 405 -14.19 -7.23 -1.64
C CYS A 405 -14.02 -7.37 -3.15
N ASP A 406 -15.13 -7.22 -3.88
CA ASP A 406 -15.10 -6.90 -5.29
C ASP A 406 -14.79 -5.40 -5.44
N LEU A 407 -13.61 -5.10 -6.01
CA LEU A 407 -13.12 -3.73 -6.18
C LEU A 407 -13.54 -3.12 -7.53
N SER A 408 -14.34 -3.82 -8.33
CA SER A 408 -14.76 -3.35 -9.66
C SER A 408 -15.94 -2.38 -9.61
N ALA A 409 -15.96 -1.45 -10.58
CA ALA A 409 -17.12 -0.59 -10.83
C ALA A 409 -18.24 -1.37 -11.54
N PRO A 410 -19.54 -1.05 -11.31
CA PRO A 410 -20.03 0.08 -10.53
C PRO A 410 -20.22 -0.22 -9.02
N GLY A 411 -20.00 -1.47 -8.58
CA GLY A 411 -20.25 -1.90 -7.20
C GLY A 411 -19.30 -1.29 -6.16
N ASN A 412 -18.07 -0.97 -6.57
CA ASN A 412 -17.07 -0.28 -5.77
C ASN A 412 -16.49 0.91 -6.55
N ILE A 413 -17.06 2.09 -6.34
CA ILE A 413 -16.70 3.30 -7.11
C ILE A 413 -15.30 3.85 -6.78
N LEU A 414 -14.67 3.39 -5.69
CA LEU A 414 -13.35 3.85 -5.25
C LEU A 414 -12.25 2.82 -5.48
N GLY A 415 -12.59 1.60 -5.91
CA GLY A 415 -11.64 0.48 -5.96
C GLY A 415 -10.98 0.19 -4.61
N SER A 416 -11.70 0.36 -3.50
CA SER A 416 -11.13 0.30 -2.15
C SER A 416 -12.09 -0.33 -1.14
N SER A 417 -11.54 -0.95 -0.09
CA SER A 417 -12.31 -1.40 1.08
C SER A 417 -13.07 -0.26 1.75
N LEU A 418 -12.69 1.01 1.52
CA LEU A 418 -13.35 2.18 2.09
C LEU A 418 -14.87 2.24 1.83
N VAL A 419 -15.33 1.67 0.71
CA VAL A 419 -16.76 1.53 0.37
C VAL A 419 -17.18 0.06 0.19
N CYS A 420 -16.40 -0.87 0.75
CA CYS A 420 -16.75 -2.28 0.76
C CYS A 420 -17.65 -2.61 1.95
N ASN A 421 -18.70 -3.38 1.71
CA ASN A 421 -19.64 -3.89 2.71
C ASN A 421 -20.29 -5.20 2.19
N GLY A 422 -21.28 -5.76 2.89
CA GLY A 422 -21.94 -7.00 2.48
C GLY A 422 -22.55 -7.04 1.08
N SER A 423 -22.81 -5.89 0.43
CA SER A 423 -23.39 -5.83 -0.92
C SER A 423 -22.39 -5.96 -2.07
N ASN A 424 -21.08 -5.86 -1.81
CA ASN A 424 -20.02 -5.90 -2.83
C ASN A 424 -18.84 -6.80 -2.43
N LEU A 425 -19.14 -7.90 -1.76
CA LEU A 425 -18.20 -9.00 -1.53
C LEU A 425 -18.08 -9.86 -2.79
N LYS A 426 -16.92 -10.49 -2.98
CA LYS A 426 -16.78 -11.55 -3.98
C LYS A 426 -17.72 -12.71 -3.66
N ALA A 427 -18.12 -13.44 -4.70
CA ALA A 427 -18.95 -14.63 -4.53
C ALA A 427 -18.23 -15.70 -3.68
N GLY A 428 -19.00 -16.38 -2.82
CA GLY A 428 -18.48 -17.39 -1.90
C GLY A 428 -18.29 -16.88 -0.47
N ASP A 429 -17.72 -17.73 0.39
CA ASP A 429 -17.44 -17.36 1.77
C ASP A 429 -16.08 -16.64 1.88
N VAL A 430 -16.14 -15.34 2.15
CA VAL A 430 -14.97 -14.47 2.34
C VAL A 430 -14.72 -14.10 3.81
N SER A 431 -15.49 -14.67 4.74
CA SER A 431 -15.47 -14.28 6.16
C SER A 431 -14.13 -14.53 6.85
N HIS A 432 -13.36 -15.51 6.38
CA HIS A 432 -12.03 -15.87 6.89
C HIS A 432 -10.89 -15.47 5.93
N TYR A 433 -11.13 -14.53 5.01
CA TYR A 433 -10.06 -13.95 4.18
C TYR A 433 -9.19 -13.03 5.03
N SER A 434 -7.91 -12.90 4.71
CA SER A 434 -7.00 -11.98 5.38
C SER A 434 -7.25 -10.52 4.99
N TYR A 435 -7.55 -10.27 3.71
CA TYR A 435 -7.56 -8.94 3.13
C TYR A 435 -8.93 -8.54 2.56
N ALA A 436 -9.42 -7.35 2.94
CA ALA A 436 -10.60 -6.74 2.38
C ALA A 436 -10.31 -6.18 0.98
N ASP A 437 -9.24 -5.41 0.83
CA ASP A 437 -8.72 -4.91 -0.44
C ASP A 437 -7.23 -5.27 -0.60
N ASP A 438 -6.46 -4.53 -1.41
CA ASP A 438 -5.08 -4.93 -1.72
C ASP A 438 -4.09 -4.83 -0.54
N VAL A 439 -4.46 -4.19 0.57
CA VAL A 439 -3.58 -4.04 1.75
C VAL A 439 -4.31 -4.11 3.10
N HIS A 440 -5.60 -3.81 3.14
CA HIS A 440 -6.32 -3.66 4.41
C HIS A 440 -6.96 -4.97 4.89
N PRO A 441 -6.91 -5.24 6.20
CA PRO A 441 -7.44 -6.48 6.76
C PRO A 441 -8.98 -6.57 6.72
N THR A 442 -9.51 -7.77 6.55
CA THR A 442 -10.93 -8.06 6.83
C THR A 442 -11.25 -7.90 8.32
N PRO A 443 -12.53 -7.93 8.74
CA PRO A 443 -12.88 -7.96 10.15
C PRO A 443 -12.25 -9.15 10.90
N PHE A 444 -12.15 -10.32 10.27
CA PHE A 444 -11.52 -11.48 10.88
C PHE A 444 -10.02 -11.27 11.12
N ASN A 445 -9.28 -10.72 10.15
CA ASN A 445 -7.86 -10.45 10.36
C ASN A 445 -7.62 -9.29 11.34
N ASN A 446 -8.53 -8.31 11.42
CA ASN A 446 -8.52 -7.30 12.49
C ASN A 446 -8.70 -7.92 13.88
N LEU A 447 -9.57 -8.93 14.01
CA LEU A 447 -9.72 -9.69 15.25
C LEU A 447 -8.44 -10.45 15.61
N LEU A 448 -7.76 -11.07 14.63
CA LEU A 448 -6.47 -11.73 14.86
C LEU A 448 -5.40 -10.75 15.33
N LEU A 449 -5.31 -9.57 14.71
CA LEU A 449 -4.40 -8.51 15.14
C LEU A 449 -4.71 -8.05 16.58
N ALA A 450 -5.97 -7.81 16.92
CA ALA A 450 -6.37 -7.44 18.27
C ALA A 450 -5.98 -8.51 19.30
N ARG A 451 -6.17 -9.80 18.98
CA ARG A 451 -5.75 -10.91 19.85
C ARG A 451 -4.23 -10.97 20.04
N TYR A 452 -3.46 -10.71 18.98
CA TYR A 452 -2.01 -10.69 19.07
C TYR A 452 -1.49 -9.53 19.94
N VAL A 453 -2.03 -8.33 19.74
CA VAL A 453 -1.73 -7.16 20.59
C VAL A 453 -2.13 -7.44 22.05
N ALA A 454 -3.33 -7.97 22.27
CA ALA A 454 -3.82 -8.32 23.61
C ALA A 454 -2.91 -9.35 24.31
N LYS A 455 -2.45 -10.37 23.58
CA LYS A 455 -1.47 -11.36 24.09
C LYS A 455 -0.21 -10.66 24.60
N ASP A 456 0.37 -9.75 23.82
CA ASP A 456 1.58 -9.02 24.22
C ASP A 456 1.32 -8.08 25.41
N MET A 457 0.14 -7.46 25.47
CA MET A 457 -0.29 -6.67 26.62
C MET A 457 -0.40 -7.53 27.89
N VAL A 458 -0.96 -8.75 27.80
CA VAL A 458 -1.02 -9.69 28.93
C VAL A 458 0.38 -10.07 29.41
N VAL A 459 1.29 -10.42 28.50
CA VAL A 459 2.69 -10.75 28.83
C VAL A 459 3.38 -9.56 29.51
N ARG A 460 3.10 -8.33 29.09
CA ARG A 460 3.60 -7.10 29.70
C ARG A 460 2.97 -6.81 31.07
N GLY A 461 1.83 -7.43 31.38
CA GLY A 461 1.02 -7.14 32.58
C GLY A 461 0.18 -5.86 32.45
N TRP A 462 -0.19 -5.50 31.23
CA TRP A 462 -1.00 -4.35 30.85
C TRP A 462 -2.47 -4.71 30.54
N LEU A 463 -2.78 -6.00 30.53
CA LEU A 463 -4.11 -6.58 30.44
C LEU A 463 -4.13 -7.77 31.40
#